data_AF-A0A2E8IA85-F1
#
_entry.id   AF-A0A2E8IA85-F1
#
_cell.length_a   1.000
_cell.length_b   1.000
_cell.length_c   1.000
_cell.angle_alpha   90.00
_cell.angle_beta   90.00
_cell.angle_gamma   90.00
#
_symmetry.space_group_name_H-M   'P 1'
#
loop_
_entity.id
_entity.type
_entity.pdbx_description
1 polymer ?
#
loop_
_entity_poly.entity_id
_entity_poly.type
_entity_poly.pdbx_seq_one_letter_code
_entity_poly.pdbx_strand_id
1 'polypeptide(L)'
;MTKEQLDKEFRAAYEKASATTQALPQDIQLLLYAYYKQGNHKSKIIPIENIKENDLRSAFKYNALIQIKGLSATEAKKEYIKLVAQHIP
;
A
#
# COMPACT_ATOMS: atom_id res chain seq x y z
N MET A 1 2.89 10.13 18.30
CA MET A 1 3.87 9.79 17.26
C MET A 1 4.17 11.04 16.45
N THR A 2 5.44 11.46 16.39
CA THR A 2 5.87 12.56 15.51
C THR A 2 5.90 12.09 14.05
N LYS A 3 6.03 13.02 13.11
CA LYS A 3 6.14 12.67 11.67
C LYS A 3 7.36 11.81 11.40
N GLU A 4 8.49 12.12 12.02
CA GLU A 4 9.75 11.39 11.86
C GLU A 4 9.67 9.96 12.40
N GLN A 5 8.99 9.80 13.56
CA GLN A 5 8.73 8.48 14.13
C GLN A 5 7.85 7.64 13.20
N LEU A 6 6.78 8.23 12.65
CA LEU A 6 5.91 7.54 11.69
C LEU A 6 6.67 7.10 10.44
N ASP A 7 7.51 7.96 9.89
CA ASP A 7 8.28 7.64 8.69
C ASP A 7 9.29 6.51 8.94
N LYS A 8 9.91 6.49 10.13
CA LYS A 8 10.81 5.42 10.55
C LYS A 8 10.06 4.09 10.71
N GLU A 9 8.92 4.07 11.40
CA GLU A 9 8.10 2.87 11.60
C GLU A 9 7.55 2.35 10.27
N PHE A 10 7.09 3.25 9.40
CA PHE A 10 6.59 2.90 8.08
C PHE A 10 7.67 2.27 7.21
N ARG A 11 8.89 2.81 7.24
CA ARG A 11 10.04 2.21 6.55
C ARG A 11 10.39 0.84 7.11
N ALA A 12 10.43 0.69 8.44
CA ALA A 12 10.71 -0.61 9.07
C ALA A 12 9.66 -1.66 8.71
N ALA A 13 8.38 -1.29 8.70
CA ALA A 13 7.28 -2.15 8.25
C ALA A 13 7.44 -2.54 6.77
N TYR A 14 7.88 -1.61 5.91
CA TYR A 14 8.14 -1.89 4.50
C TYR A 14 9.30 -2.88 4.30
N GLU A 15 10.40 -2.69 5.03
CA GLU A 15 11.55 -3.61 4.99
C GLU A 15 11.12 -5.02 5.44
N LYS A 16 10.35 -5.12 6.53
CA LYS A 16 9.77 -6.39 7.02
C LYS A 16 8.87 -7.04 5.97
N ALA A 17 7.94 -6.28 5.39
CA ALA A 17 7.02 -6.79 4.38
C ALA A 17 7.72 -7.18 3.08
N SER A 18 8.80 -6.51 2.70
CA SER A 18 9.57 -6.83 1.49
C SER A 18 10.44 -8.08 1.65
N ALA A 19 10.86 -8.39 2.88
CA ALA A 19 11.68 -9.56 3.20
C ALA A 19 10.86 -10.82 3.52
N THR A 20 9.53 -10.71 3.65
CA THR A 20 8.70 -11.87 4.00
C THR A 20 8.62 -12.88 2.85
N THR A 21 8.69 -14.16 3.18
CA THR A 21 8.41 -15.27 2.26
C THR A 21 7.01 -15.85 2.49
N GLN A 22 6.25 -15.31 3.46
CA GLN A 22 4.91 -15.76 3.76
C GLN A 22 3.97 -15.47 2.59
N ALA A 23 3.22 -16.50 2.17
CA ALA A 23 2.16 -16.34 1.21
C ALA A 23 1.01 -15.54 1.85
N LEU A 24 0.81 -14.31 1.39
CA LEU A 24 -0.29 -13.45 1.84
C LEU A 24 -1.50 -13.59 0.91
N PRO A 25 -2.73 -13.52 1.43
CA PRO A 25 -3.92 -13.36 0.62
C PRO A 25 -3.80 -12.18 -0.37
N GLN A 26 -4.40 -12.31 -1.56
CA GLN A 26 -4.22 -11.36 -2.66
C GLN A 26 -4.78 -9.96 -2.33
N ASP A 27 -5.86 -9.89 -1.57
CA ASP A 27 -6.46 -8.67 -1.04
C ASP A 27 -5.51 -7.94 -0.07
N ILE A 28 -4.84 -8.67 0.83
CA ILE A 28 -3.82 -8.10 1.73
C ILE A 28 -2.65 -7.52 0.92
N GLN A 29 -2.18 -8.22 -0.13
CA GLN A 29 -1.14 -7.70 -1.01
C GLN A 29 -1.56 -6.41 -1.72
N LEU A 30 -2.82 -6.33 -2.17
CA LEU A 30 -3.37 -5.14 -2.82
C LEU A 30 -3.48 -3.95 -1.85
N LEU A 31 -3.92 -4.19 -0.61
CA LEU A 31 -3.97 -3.17 0.43
C LEU A 31 -2.57 -2.65 0.80
N LEU A 32 -1.60 -3.56 1.00
CA LEU A 32 -0.20 -3.17 1.25
C LEU A 32 0.34 -2.31 0.10
N TYR A 33 0.10 -2.69 -1.15
CA TYR A 33 0.48 -1.89 -2.33
C TYR A 33 -0.16 -0.50 -2.30
N ALA A 34 -1.48 -0.42 -2.07
CA ALA A 34 -2.23 0.83 -2.12
C ALA A 34 -1.77 1.79 -1.02
N TYR A 35 -1.73 1.32 0.24
CA TYR A 35 -1.27 2.13 1.37
C TYR A 35 0.17 2.58 1.20
N TYR A 36 1.06 1.73 0.69
CA TYR A 36 2.45 2.13 0.43
C TYR A 36 2.56 3.24 -0.61
N LYS A 37 1.79 3.15 -1.70
CA LYS A 37 1.77 4.17 -2.75
C LYS A 37 1.18 5.49 -2.26
N GLN A 38 0.07 5.45 -1.51
CA GLN A 38 -0.57 6.64 -0.93
C GLN A 38 0.33 7.29 0.13
N GLY A 39 0.92 6.50 1.03
CA GLY A 39 1.83 6.97 2.09
C GLY A 39 3.07 7.67 1.55
N ASN A 40 3.58 7.24 0.40
CA ASN A 40 4.71 7.89 -0.26
C ASN A 40 4.33 9.09 -1.15
N HIS A 41 3.05 9.50 -1.18
CA HIS A 41 2.52 10.46 -2.16
C HIS A 41 2.82 10.06 -3.62
N LYS A 42 3.02 8.75 -3.86
CA LYS A 42 3.27 8.16 -5.18
C LYS A 42 2.00 7.59 -5.80
N SER A 43 0.84 7.87 -5.21
CA SER A 43 -0.49 7.60 -5.74
C SER A 43 -0.84 8.60 -6.85
N LYS A 44 0.01 8.68 -7.89
CA LYS A 44 -0.49 9.15 -9.18
C LYS A 44 -1.43 8.05 -9.67
N ILE A 45 -2.72 8.23 -9.41
CA ILE A 45 -3.78 7.44 -10.02
C ILE A 45 -3.62 7.64 -11.52
N ILE A 46 -3.04 6.64 -12.19
CA ILE A 46 -2.85 6.66 -13.64
C ILE A 46 -4.25 6.69 -14.26
N PRO A 47 -4.54 7.54 -15.26
CA PRO A 47 -5.82 7.50 -15.95
C PRO A 47 -6.13 6.07 -16.41
N ILE A 48 -7.36 5.60 -16.18
CA ILE A 48 -7.74 4.20 -16.45
C ILE A 48 -7.52 3.82 -17.92
N GLU A 49 -7.64 4.79 -18.83
CA GLU A 49 -7.32 4.68 -20.26
C GLU A 49 -5.87 4.29 -20.58
N ASN A 50 -4.95 4.42 -19.62
CA ASN A 50 -3.55 3.99 -19.75
C ASN A 50 -3.32 2.54 -19.31
N ILE A 51 -4.34 1.88 -18.74
CA ILE A 51 -4.29 0.46 -18.41
C ILE A 51 -4.64 -0.32 -19.67
N LYS A 52 -3.68 -1.13 -20.15
CA LYS A 52 -3.89 -1.96 -21.35
C LYS A 52 -5.08 -2.90 -21.16
N GLU A 53 -5.81 -3.13 -22.24
CA GLU A 53 -6.85 -4.15 -22.28
C GLU A 53 -6.26 -5.52 -21.88
N ASN A 54 -6.99 -6.27 -21.06
CA ASN A 54 -6.57 -7.53 -20.43
C ASN A 54 -5.44 -7.45 -19.37
N ASP A 55 -4.99 -6.26 -18.95
CA ASP A 55 -4.08 -6.13 -17.79
C ASP A 55 -4.85 -6.12 -16.45
N LEU A 56 -5.39 -7.29 -16.08
CA LEU A 56 -6.16 -7.48 -14.85
C LEU A 56 -5.37 -7.10 -13.60
N ARG A 57 -4.05 -7.37 -13.57
CA ARG A 57 -3.19 -7.05 -12.42
C ARG A 57 -3.14 -5.55 -12.18
N SER A 58 -2.95 -4.77 -13.24
CA SER A 58 -2.94 -3.30 -13.13
C SER A 58 -4.34 -2.77 -12.79
N ALA A 59 -5.41 -3.38 -13.33
CA ALA A 59 -6.79 -3.01 -13.00
C ALA A 59 -7.11 -3.21 -11.50
N PHE A 60 -6.70 -4.34 -10.90
CA PHE A 60 -6.88 -4.57 -9.46
C PHE A 60 -6.08 -3.58 -8.60
N LYS A 61 -4.83 -3.30 -8.97
CA LYS A 61 -4.00 -2.29 -8.28
C LYS A 61 -4.63 -0.90 -8.36
N TYR A 62 -5.17 -0.55 -9.53
CA TYR A 62 -5.87 0.71 -9.74
C TYR A 62 -7.12 0.82 -8.88
N ASN A 63 -7.94 -0.24 -8.83
CA ASN A 63 -9.13 -0.30 -7.98
C ASN A 63 -8.75 -0.10 -6.49
N ALA A 64 -7.73 -0.80 -6.00
CA ALA A 64 -7.26 -0.65 -4.62
C ALA A 64 -6.81 0.79 -4.30
N LEU A 65 -6.14 1.47 -5.23
CA LEU A 65 -5.76 2.90 -5.07
C LEU A 65 -6.99 3.81 -5.04
N ILE A 66 -8.01 3.56 -5.88
CA ILE A 66 -9.27 4.32 -5.86
C ILE A 66 -9.97 4.17 -4.52
N GLN A 67 -10.05 2.95 -3.99
CA GLN A 67 -10.76 2.66 -2.74
C GLN A 67 -10.23 3.48 -1.56
N ILE A 68 -8.92 3.76 -1.54
CA ILE A 68 -8.28 4.47 -0.43
C ILE A 68 -7.95 5.94 -0.73
N LYS A 69 -8.40 6.49 -1.87
CA LYS A 69 -7.99 7.82 -2.37
C LYS A 69 -8.25 8.98 -1.40
N GLY A 70 -9.21 8.82 -0.49
CA GLY A 70 -9.57 9.83 0.51
C GLY A 70 -8.64 9.87 1.72
N LEU A 71 -7.75 8.89 1.89
CA LEU A 71 -6.81 8.87 3.02
C LEU A 71 -5.67 9.85 2.79
N SER A 72 -5.27 10.56 3.85
CA SER A 72 -4.00 11.26 3.86
C SER A 72 -2.82 10.28 3.81
N ALA A 73 -1.65 10.77 3.41
CA ALA A 73 -0.44 9.95 3.47
C ALA A 73 -0.10 9.47 4.89
N THR A 74 -0.40 10.30 5.91
CA THR A 74 -0.23 9.94 7.32
C THR A 74 -1.12 8.76 7.71
N GLU A 75 -2.39 8.78 7.32
CA GLU A 75 -3.32 7.67 7.59
C GLU A 75 -2.91 6.40 6.84
N ALA A 76 -2.52 6.53 5.57
CA ALA A 76 -2.06 5.40 4.78
C ALA A 76 -0.80 4.74 5.39
N LYS A 77 0.15 5.51 5.93
CA LYS A 77 1.32 4.95 6.64
C LYS A 77 0.91 4.18 7.89
N LYS A 78 -0.03 4.71 8.68
CA LYS A 78 -0.53 4.04 9.90
C LYS A 78 -1.22 2.72 9.57
N GLU A 79 -2.11 2.72 8.57
CA GLU A 79 -2.80 1.50 8.14
C GLU A 79 -1.82 0.48 7.55
N TYR A 80 -0.80 0.92 6.81
CA TYR A 80 0.27 0.02 6.33
C TYR A 80 1.00 -0.66 7.49
N ILE A 81 1.46 0.10 8.49
CA ILE A 81 2.15 -0.44 9.67
C ILE A 81 1.27 -1.46 10.39
N LYS A 82 0.00 -1.11 10.61
CA LYS A 82 -0.98 -1.99 11.26
C LYS A 82 -1.18 -3.30 10.48
N LEU A 83 -1.35 -3.21 9.17
CA LEU A 83 -1.58 -4.37 8.32
C LEU A 83 -0.37 -5.30 8.29
N VAL A 84 0.85 -4.75 8.23
CA VAL A 84 2.09 -5.52 8.34
C VAL A 84 2.17 -6.22 9.71
N ALA A 85 1.88 -5.51 10.80
CA ALA A 85 1.91 -6.10 12.14
C ALA A 85 0.90 -7.25 12.34
N GLN A 86 -0.24 -7.20 11.65
CA GLN A 86 -1.29 -8.21 11.75
C GLN A 86 -1.00 -9.47 10.92
N HIS A 87 -0.35 -9.34 9.77
CA HIS A 87 -0.22 -10.41 8.80
C HIS A 87 1.20 -10.93 8.59
N ILE A 88 2.21 -10.19 9.07
CA ILE A 88 3.62 -10.51 8.89
C ILE A 88 4.28 -10.51 10.27
N PRO A 89 4.39 -11.68 10.94
CA PRO A 89 4.95 -11.82 12.28
C PRO A 89 6.44 -11.49 12.33
#